data_AF-A0A924UXD7-F1
#
_entry.id   AF-A0A924UXD7-F1
#
_cell.length_a   1.000
_cell.length_b   1.000
_cell.length_c   1.000
_cell.angle_alpha   90.00
_cell.angle_beta   90.00
_cell.angle_gamma   90.00
#
_symmetry.space_group_name_H-M   'P 1'
#
loop_
_entity.id
_entity.type
_entity.pdbx_description
1 polymer ?
#
loop_
_entity_poly.entity_id
_entity_poly.type
_entity_poly.pdbx_seq_one_letter_code
_entity_poly.pdbx_strand_id
1 'polypeptide(L)'
;IEDAINEHPAVAESAIVGFPHDIKGNALYGFVILKETGETRNKENLSKEINQHISDHIGPIAKLDKIQFVSGLPKTRSGKIMRRILRKIAEGDYSNFGDVSTLLNPEIVEEIKNNKV
;
A
#
# COMPACT_ATOMS: atom_id res chain seq x y z
N ILE A 1 -7.12 -5.60 8.56
CA ILE A 1 -7.01 -4.23 8.00
C ILE A 1 -7.09 -4.27 6.49
N GLU A 2 -6.23 -5.03 5.80
CA GLU A 2 -6.31 -5.20 4.33
C GLU A 2 -7.71 -5.64 3.87
N ASP A 3 -8.35 -6.60 4.55
CA ASP A 3 -9.71 -7.04 4.21
C ASP A 3 -10.73 -5.89 4.25
N ALA A 4 -10.73 -5.09 5.32
CA ALA A 4 -11.59 -3.91 5.42
C ALA A 4 -11.29 -2.90 4.31
N ILE A 5 -10.03 -2.67 3.94
CA ILE A 5 -9.70 -1.78 2.81
C ILE A 5 -10.23 -2.35 1.49
N ASN A 6 -10.14 -3.67 1.29
CA ASN A 6 -10.57 -4.33 0.06
C ASN A 6 -12.10 -4.39 -0.09
N GLU A 7 -12.85 -4.29 1.00
CA GLU A 7 -14.32 -4.15 0.97
C GLU A 7 -14.79 -2.77 0.47
N HIS A 8 -13.90 -1.77 0.48
CA HIS A 8 -14.22 -0.45 -0.04
C HIS A 8 -14.53 -0.49 -1.55
N PRO A 9 -15.65 0.09 -2.04
CA PRO A 9 -16.10 -0.07 -3.43
C PRO A 9 -15.07 0.33 -4.48
N ALA A 10 -14.30 1.38 -4.22
CA ALA A 10 -13.26 1.89 -5.13
C ALA A 10 -11.93 1.11 -5.10
N VAL A 11 -11.72 0.21 -4.14
CA VAL A 11 -10.45 -0.52 -4.00
C VAL A 11 -10.53 -1.87 -4.70
N ALA A 12 -9.49 -2.21 -5.44
CA ALA A 12 -9.32 -3.52 -6.07
C ALA A 12 -8.51 -4.46 -5.17
N GLU A 13 -7.38 -3.99 -4.63
CA GLU A 13 -6.49 -4.75 -3.76
C GLU A 13 -5.63 -3.80 -2.92
N SER A 14 -5.16 -4.27 -1.77
CA SER A 14 -4.27 -3.50 -0.90
C SER A 14 -3.17 -4.36 -0.29
N ALA A 15 -2.07 -3.70 0.08
CA ALA A 15 -1.01 -4.28 0.89
C ALA A 15 -0.57 -3.28 1.95
N ILE A 16 -0.44 -3.73 3.20
CA ILE A 16 -0.05 -2.89 4.33
C ILE A 16 1.30 -3.36 4.90
N VAL A 17 2.15 -2.40 5.20
CA VAL A 17 3.42 -2.62 5.91
C VAL A 17 3.58 -1.60 7.03
N GLY A 18 4.37 -1.95 8.04
CA GLY A 18 4.83 -1.01 9.05
C GLY A 18 6.05 -0.24 8.56
N PHE A 19 6.18 1.03 8.97
CA PHE A 19 7.35 1.86 8.70
C PHE A 19 7.75 2.68 9.94
N PRO A 20 9.05 3.05 10.08
CA PRO A 20 9.52 3.89 11.18
C PRO A 20 8.81 5.25 11.18
N HIS A 21 8.36 5.68 12.36
CA HIS A 21 7.68 6.96 12.52
C HIS A 21 8.16 7.63 13.81
N ASP A 22 8.62 8.89 13.72
CA ASP A 22 9.32 9.55 14.83
C ASP A 22 8.50 9.64 16.13
N ILE A 23 7.20 9.91 16.02
CA ILE A 23 6.30 10.02 17.18
C ILE A 23 5.77 8.65 17.66
N LYS A 24 5.33 7.80 16.74
CA LYS A 24 4.66 6.53 17.05
C LYS A 24 5.62 5.35 17.24
N GLY A 25 6.90 5.52 16.91
CA GLY A 25 7.88 4.46 16.73
C GLY A 25 7.64 3.69 15.42
N ASN A 26 6.44 3.15 15.24
CA ASN A 26 6.01 2.45 14.03
C ASN A 26 4.60 2.91 13.62
N ALA A 27 4.39 3.05 12.32
CA ALA A 27 3.14 3.51 11.72
C ALA A 27 2.75 2.63 10.53
N LEU A 28 1.50 2.73 10.08
CA LEU A 28 0.99 1.90 8.98
C LEU A 28 1.04 2.64 7.64
N TYR A 29 1.63 1.98 6.64
CA TYR A 29 1.66 2.41 5.25
C TYR A 29 0.84 1.43 4.41
N GLY A 30 -0.23 1.91 3.75
CA GLY A 30 -0.99 1.14 2.77
C GLY A 30 -0.64 1.48 1.32
N PHE A 31 -0.40 0.45 0.52
CA PHE A 31 -0.34 0.52 -0.93
C PHE A 31 -1.67 0.00 -1.48
N VAL A 32 -2.37 0.83 -2.25
CA VAL A 32 -3.75 0.56 -2.66
C VAL A 32 -3.87 0.61 -4.18
N ILE A 33 -4.35 -0.49 -4.77
CA ILE A 33 -4.77 -0.54 -6.17
C ILE A 33 -6.25 -0.15 -6.23
N LEU A 34 -6.58 0.82 -7.07
CA LEU A 34 -7.96 1.24 -7.30
C LEU A 34 -8.59 0.43 -8.43
N LYS A 35 -9.92 0.31 -8.39
CA LYS A 35 -10.70 -0.04 -9.58
C LYS A 35 -10.76 1.17 -10.51
N GLU A 36 -11.13 0.96 -11.78
CA GLU A 36 -11.33 2.06 -12.75
C GLU A 36 -12.27 3.16 -12.21
N THR A 37 -13.31 2.78 -11.46
CA THR A 37 -14.25 3.71 -10.82
C THR A 37 -13.62 4.59 -9.75
N GLY A 38 -12.49 4.17 -9.19
CA GLY A 38 -11.71 4.92 -8.20
C GLY A 38 -10.69 5.87 -8.82
N GLU A 39 -10.19 5.59 -10.02
CA GLU A 39 -9.05 6.32 -10.62
C GLU A 39 -9.35 7.79 -10.91
N THR A 40 -10.59 8.12 -11.26
CA THR A 40 -11.03 9.49 -11.55
C THR A 40 -11.37 10.29 -10.30
N ARG A 41 -11.38 9.65 -9.12
CA ARG A 41 -11.74 10.31 -7.86
C ARG A 41 -10.56 11.13 -7.32
N ASN A 42 -10.87 12.17 -6.55
CA ASN A 42 -9.85 12.91 -5.82
C ASN A 42 -9.18 12.00 -4.77
N LYS A 43 -7.87 11.79 -4.91
CA LYS A 43 -7.07 10.87 -4.09
C LYS A 43 -7.01 11.24 -2.61
N GLU A 44 -7.03 12.52 -2.26
CA GLU A 44 -7.02 12.95 -0.86
C GLU A 44 -8.35 12.61 -0.18
N ASN A 45 -9.47 12.90 -0.84
CA ASN A 45 -10.79 12.54 -0.35
C ASN A 45 -10.95 11.03 -0.22
N LEU A 46 -10.46 10.27 -1.21
CA LEU A 46 -10.50 8.82 -1.17
C LEU A 46 -9.64 8.24 -0.04
N SER A 47 -8.47 8.83 0.23
CA SER A 47 -7.63 8.43 1.37
C SER A 47 -8.34 8.63 2.71
N LYS A 48 -9.07 9.76 2.86
CA LYS A 48 -9.89 10.02 4.05
C LYS A 48 -11.04 9.03 4.18
N GLU A 49 -11.71 8.72 3.08
CA GLU A 49 -12.82 7.75 3.01
C GLU A 49 -12.35 6.34 3.40
N ILE A 50 -11.21 5.88 2.85
CA ILE A 50 -10.60 4.60 3.21
C ILE A 50 -10.25 4.57 4.70
N ASN A 51 -9.64 5.63 5.23
CA ASN A 51 -9.31 5.69 6.67
C ASN A 51 -10.55 5.75 7.57
N GLN A 52 -11.63 6.38 7.11
CA GLN A 52 -12.90 6.34 7.82
C GLN A 52 -13.48 4.93 7.81
N HIS A 53 -13.48 4.28 6.65
CA HIS A 53 -13.95 2.91 6.49
C HIS A 53 -13.18 1.92 7.40
N ILE A 54 -11.85 2.04 7.48
CA ILE A 54 -11.03 1.27 8.44
C ILE A 54 -11.45 1.57 9.88
N SER A 55 -11.65 2.85 10.21
CA SER A 55 -12.06 3.28 11.54
C SER A 55 -13.41 2.68 11.96
N ASP A 56 -14.33 2.54 11.02
CA ASP A 56 -15.68 2.02 11.29
C ASP A 56 -15.66 0.49 11.47
N HIS A 57 -14.80 -0.23 10.75
CA HIS A 57 -14.74 -1.71 10.80
C HIS A 57 -13.81 -2.25 11.89
N ILE A 58 -12.72 -1.54 12.18
CA ILE A 58 -11.64 -2.04 13.06
C ILE A 58 -11.40 -1.08 14.23
N GLY A 59 -11.50 0.23 13.98
CA GLY A 59 -11.29 1.26 14.99
C GLY A 59 -10.17 2.25 14.62
N PRO A 60 -10.11 3.42 15.28
CA PRO A 60 -9.15 4.48 14.95
C PRO A 60 -7.68 4.07 15.03
N ILE A 61 -7.36 3.05 15.83
CA ILE A 61 -5.98 2.54 16.01
C ILE A 61 -5.42 1.90 14.73
N ALA A 62 -6.30 1.45 13.82
CA ALA A 62 -5.91 0.78 12.58
C ALA A 62 -5.77 1.74 11.38
N LYS A 63 -6.00 3.05 11.59
CA LYS A 63 -5.87 4.05 10.52
C LYS A 63 -4.46 4.04 9.93
N LEU A 64 -4.40 4.19 8.61
CA LEU A 64 -3.16 4.32 7.88
C LEU A 64 -2.63 5.74 8.01
N ASP A 65 -1.35 5.85 8.33
CA ASP A 65 -0.61 7.11 8.34
C ASP A 65 -0.27 7.56 6.92
N LYS A 66 -0.02 6.60 6.02
CA LYS A 66 0.23 6.85 4.61
C LYS A 66 -0.59 5.91 3.73
N ILE A 67 -1.18 6.47 2.67
CA ILE A 67 -1.84 5.73 1.60
C ILE A 67 -1.20 6.14 0.29
N GLN A 68 -0.60 5.17 -0.41
CA GLN A 68 -0.08 5.36 -1.77
C GLN A 68 -0.95 4.57 -2.73
N PHE A 69 -1.55 5.27 -3.69
CA PHE A 69 -2.23 4.62 -4.80
C PHE A 69 -1.21 4.18 -5.84
N VAL A 70 -1.28 2.91 -6.24
CA VAL A 70 -0.31 2.25 -7.13
C VAL A 70 -1.03 1.53 -8.26
N SER A 71 -0.39 1.40 -9.42
CA SER A 71 -0.94 0.63 -10.55
C SER A 71 -0.94 -0.88 -10.29
N GLY A 72 -0.09 -1.33 -9.38
CA GLY A 72 0.14 -2.75 -9.10
C GLY A 72 0.94 -2.97 -7.82
N LEU A 73 1.01 -4.24 -7.40
CA LEU A 73 1.81 -4.67 -6.26
C LEU A 73 2.92 -5.62 -6.74
N PRO A 74 4.10 -5.63 -6.08
CA PRO A 74 5.17 -6.55 -6.41
C PRO A 74 4.72 -7.97 -6.03
N LYS A 75 4.32 -8.76 -7.03
CA LYS A 75 3.84 -10.14 -6.84
C LYS A 75 4.78 -11.14 -7.48
N THR A 76 4.95 -12.29 -6.84
CA THR A 76 5.60 -13.46 -7.45
C THR A 76 4.75 -14.01 -8.60
N ARG A 77 5.33 -14.87 -9.44
CA ARG A 77 4.56 -15.63 -10.46
C ARG A 77 3.45 -16.53 -9.88
N SER A 78 3.49 -16.82 -8.58
CA SER A 78 2.42 -17.52 -7.85
C SER A 78 1.38 -16.58 -7.22
N GLY A 79 1.46 -15.28 -7.49
CA GLY A 79 0.51 -14.26 -7.01
C GLY A 79 0.78 -13.74 -5.60
N LYS A 80 1.83 -14.21 -4.91
CA LYS A 80 2.14 -13.76 -3.54
C LYS A 80 2.73 -12.35 -3.56
N ILE A 81 2.17 -11.45 -2.78
CA ILE A 81 2.69 -10.09 -2.59
C ILE A 81 4.02 -10.16 -1.83
N MET A 82 5.09 -9.62 -2.43
CA MET A 82 6.42 -9.50 -1.83
C MET A 82 6.50 -8.27 -0.92
N ARG A 83 5.83 -8.35 0.24
CA ARG A 83 5.77 -7.27 1.25
C ARG A 83 7.14 -6.75 1.71
N ARG A 84 8.19 -7.57 1.61
CA ARG A 84 9.57 -7.16 1.90
C ARG A 84 10.01 -5.97 1.06
N ILE A 85 9.64 -5.93 -0.21
CA ILE A 85 9.96 -4.82 -1.12
C ILE A 85 9.20 -3.56 -0.71
N LEU A 86 7.90 -3.68 -0.47
CA LEU A 86 7.05 -2.58 -0.01
C LEU A 86 7.55 -1.96 1.31
N ARG A 87 7.98 -2.80 2.25
CA ARG A 87 8.56 -2.36 3.53
C ARG A 87 9.84 -1.55 3.32
N LYS A 88 10.76 -2.03 2.47
CA LYS A 88 11.98 -1.31 2.10
C LYS A 88 11.66 0.03 1.46
N ILE A 89 10.64 0.09 0.60
CA ILE A 89 10.20 1.35 0.00
C ILE A 89 9.67 2.31 1.07
N ALA A 90 8.82 1.83 1.98
CA ALA A 90 8.23 2.62 3.05
C ALA A 90 9.28 3.11 4.09
N GLU A 91 10.33 2.33 4.32
CA GLU A 91 11.48 2.68 5.16
C GLU A 91 12.45 3.68 4.50
N GLY A 92 12.34 3.88 3.19
CA GLY A 92 13.30 4.69 2.43
C GLY A 92 14.64 4.01 2.16
N ASP A 93 14.75 2.70 2.41
CA ASP A 93 15.97 1.92 2.16
C ASP A 93 15.88 1.18 0.82
N TYR A 94 16.56 1.72 -0.19
CA TYR A 94 16.59 1.18 -1.56
C TYR A 94 17.89 0.45 -1.90
N SER A 95 18.78 0.26 -0.93
CA SER A 95 20.12 -0.28 -1.16
C SER A 95 20.09 -1.71 -1.69
N ASN A 96 19.12 -2.51 -1.22
CA ASN A 96 19.00 -3.90 -1.60
C ASN A 96 17.56 -4.43 -1.39
N PHE A 97 16.88 -4.73 -2.50
CA PHE A 97 15.59 -5.43 -2.50
C PHE A 97 15.73 -6.96 -2.53
N GLY A 98 16.91 -7.51 -2.26
CA GLY A 98 17.18 -8.95 -2.31
C GLY A 98 16.90 -9.56 -3.69
N ASP A 99 16.67 -10.87 -3.73
CA ASP A 99 16.27 -11.54 -4.96
C ASP A 99 14.85 -11.13 -5.38
N VAL A 100 14.74 -10.58 -6.59
CA VAL A 100 13.49 -10.16 -7.25
C VAL A 100 13.23 -10.91 -8.56
N SER A 101 14.04 -11.93 -8.88
CA SER A 101 13.92 -12.71 -10.13
C SER A 101 12.59 -13.45 -10.27
N THR A 102 11.89 -13.66 -9.15
CA THR A 102 10.59 -14.35 -9.09
C THR A 102 9.39 -13.43 -9.27
N LEU A 103 9.60 -12.11 -9.39
CA LEU A 103 8.53 -11.16 -9.66
C LEU A 103 7.90 -11.41 -11.03
N LEU A 104 6.58 -11.27 -11.08
CA LEU A 104 5.83 -11.30 -12.32
C LEU A 104 6.12 -10.05 -13.16
N ASN A 105 6.14 -8.88 -12.52
CA ASN A 105 6.49 -7.60 -13.12
C ASN A 105 7.52 -6.89 -12.22
N PRO A 106 8.82 -6.92 -12.55
CA PRO A 106 9.85 -6.20 -11.79
C PRO A 106 9.74 -4.67 -11.87
N GLU A 107 9.20 -4.12 -12.96
CA GLU A 107 9.14 -2.66 -13.19
C GLU A 107 8.24 -1.95 -12.17
N ILE A 108 7.26 -2.65 -11.62
CA ILE A 108 6.36 -2.11 -10.59
C ILE A 108 7.12 -1.62 -9.36
N VAL A 109 8.28 -2.20 -9.06
CA VAL A 109 9.09 -1.78 -7.91
C VAL A 109 9.59 -0.36 -8.07
N GLU A 110 10.09 -0.02 -9.26
CA GLU A 110 10.59 1.32 -9.56
C GLU A 110 9.43 2.32 -9.66
N GLU A 111 8.29 1.94 -10.23
CA GLU A 111 7.10 2.80 -10.26
C GLU A 111 6.64 3.19 -8.85
N ILE A 112 6.50 2.21 -7.95
CA ILE A 112 6.07 2.45 -6.57
C ILE A 112 7.10 3.36 -5.86
N LYS A 113 8.38 3.08 -6.03
CA LYS A 113 9.47 3.86 -5.42
C LYS A 113 9.50 5.32 -5.90
N ASN A 114 9.24 5.56 -7.18
CA ASN A 114 9.25 6.89 -7.77
C ASN A 114 8.02 7.73 -7.39
N ASN A 115 6.88 7.08 -7.14
CA ASN A 115 5.61 7.73 -6.77
C ASN A 115 5.32 7.69 -5.26
N LYS A 116 6.34 7.46 -4.42
CA LYS A 116 6.17 7.39 -2.97
C LYS A 116 5.63 8.69 -2.37
N VAL A 117 4.78 8.55 -1.36
CA VAL A 117 4.20 9.64 -0.55
C VAL A 117 4.75 9.59 0.88
#